data_AF-A0AAV4GVZ8-F1
#
_entry.id   AF-A0AAV4GVZ8-F1
#
_cell.length_a   1.000
_cell.length_b   1.000
_cell.length_c   1.000
_cell.angle_alpha   90.00
_cell.angle_beta   90.00
_cell.angle_gamma   90.00
#
_symmetry.space_group_name_H-M   'P 1'
#
loop_
_entity.id
_entity.type
_entity.pdbx_description
1 polymer ?
#
loop_
_entity_poly.entity_id
_entity_poly.type
_entity_poly.pdbx_seq_one_letter_code
_entity_poly.pdbx_strand_id
1 'polypeptide(L)'
;MSSVKSNVQREVLRSFIDLTVKLTVRCTSQERPDDDDMAEDRGTDKVRVGTGCIWHVREPGYNMPCFCCNCNGKITRKQWRFEIVTAKHVVYNTEEAKKTKIDLFYDDESCQKDGRMKTLWGLGVEIELCFPDKDVCNMLCVTCDEDLGERIQYAWRCRLDKLNRQQLSDLGLQQSCNKDSHPVLIVSHPHGQAKKISMGNLRYAYRNPHVEYNTPTCPGSSGAPVFGFYTVDYFWWVSPVHSGSFGTTFTERSRELNFFKRLFYKYVGHKTAHEQINFGFDWW
;
A
#
# COMPACT_ATOMS: atom_id res chain seq x y z
N MET A 1 -27.60 -12.91 16.61
CA MET A 1 -26.36 -12.16 16.96
C MET A 1 -25.20 -12.41 15.99
N SER A 2 -25.16 -13.51 15.22
CA SER A 2 -24.10 -13.74 14.20
C SER A 2 -24.18 -12.82 12.98
N SER A 3 -25.39 -12.48 12.49
CA SER A 3 -25.52 -11.64 11.28
C SER A 3 -25.03 -10.20 11.46
N VAL A 4 -25.25 -9.61 12.64
CA VAL A 4 -24.83 -8.22 12.94
C VAL A 4 -23.31 -8.07 12.98
N LYS A 5 -22.59 -9.06 13.54
CA LYS A 5 -21.11 -9.08 13.53
C LYS A 5 -20.56 -9.16 12.10
N SER A 6 -21.14 -10.02 11.27
CA SER A 6 -20.74 -10.16 9.87
C SER A 6 -20.93 -8.88 9.05
N ASN A 7 -21.93 -8.06 9.36
CA ASN A 7 -22.16 -6.79 8.66
C ASN A 7 -21.11 -5.74 8.99
N VAL A 8 -20.75 -5.59 10.26
CA VAL A 8 -19.72 -4.63 10.69
C VAL A 8 -18.35 -5.01 10.10
N GLN A 9 -17.99 -6.29 10.11
CA GLN A 9 -16.75 -6.74 9.46
C GLN A 9 -16.74 -6.52 7.96
N ARG A 10 -17.88 -6.73 7.28
CA ARG A 10 -18.01 -6.41 5.84
C ARG A 10 -17.83 -4.93 5.58
N GLU A 11 -18.31 -4.07 6.46
CA GLU A 11 -18.10 -2.61 6.36
C GLU A 11 -16.64 -2.22 6.59
N VAL A 12 -15.94 -2.86 7.51
CA VAL A 12 -14.49 -2.67 7.70
C VAL A 12 -13.71 -3.15 6.49
N LEU A 13 -14.02 -4.32 5.94
CA LEU A 13 -13.38 -4.81 4.72
C LEU A 13 -13.65 -3.86 3.54
N ARG A 14 -14.90 -3.38 3.40
CA ARG A 14 -15.26 -2.40 2.39
C ARG A 14 -14.48 -1.09 2.54
N SER A 15 -14.28 -0.61 3.77
CA SER A 15 -13.47 0.61 3.95
C SER A 15 -12.02 0.40 3.53
N PHE A 16 -11.41 -0.75 3.83
CA PHE A 16 -10.07 -1.06 3.32
C PHE A 16 -10.03 -1.15 1.79
N ILE A 17 -11.06 -1.73 1.17
CA ILE A 17 -11.22 -1.77 -0.28
C ILE A 17 -11.30 -0.34 -0.85
N ASP A 18 -12.16 0.51 -0.29
CA ASP A 18 -12.37 1.88 -0.75
C ASP A 18 -11.11 2.76 -0.59
N LEU A 19 -10.33 2.53 0.48
CA LEU A 19 -9.09 3.27 0.75
C LEU A 19 -7.88 2.73 0.00
N THR A 20 -7.98 1.56 -0.62
CA THR A 20 -6.92 1.02 -1.48
C THR A 20 -6.98 1.65 -2.87
N VAL A 21 -5.85 2.21 -3.31
CA VAL A 21 -5.74 2.98 -4.56
C VAL A 21 -4.72 2.33 -5.50
N LYS A 22 -4.92 2.55 -6.80
CA LYS A 22 -3.92 2.23 -7.82
C LYS A 22 -3.01 3.43 -8.03
N LEU A 23 -1.71 3.19 -8.08
CA LEU A 23 -0.70 4.19 -8.40
C LEU A 23 -0.16 3.93 -9.80
N THR A 24 -0.05 4.99 -10.60
CA THR A 24 0.67 4.98 -11.89
C THR A 24 1.71 6.08 -11.86
N VAL A 25 2.96 5.70 -11.67
CA VAL A 25 4.09 6.61 -11.56
C VAL A 25 4.71 6.80 -12.94
N ARG A 26 4.86 8.05 -13.36
CA ARG A 26 5.21 8.40 -14.76
C ARG A 26 6.65 8.89 -14.93
N CYS A 27 7.45 8.86 -13.88
CA CYS A 27 8.87 9.16 -13.97
C CYS A 27 9.66 8.42 -12.90
N THR A 28 10.96 8.36 -13.14
CA THR A 28 11.94 7.91 -12.15
C THR A 28 12.86 9.09 -11.83
N SER A 29 12.95 9.47 -10.56
CA SER A 29 13.74 10.63 -10.16
C SER A 29 15.23 10.41 -10.40
N GLN A 30 15.94 11.48 -10.77
CA GLN A 30 17.40 11.49 -10.84
C GLN A 30 18.07 11.26 -9.48
N GLU A 31 17.35 11.47 -8.39
CA GLU A 31 17.86 11.38 -7.02
C GLU A 31 17.79 9.96 -6.43
N ARG A 32 17.33 8.96 -7.19
CA ARG A 32 17.32 7.57 -6.70
C ARG A 32 18.75 7.08 -6.40
N PRO A 33 19.00 6.30 -5.33
CA PRO A 33 20.31 5.73 -5.01
C PRO A 33 20.82 4.71 -6.03
N ASP A 34 22.13 4.48 -6.11
CA ASP A 34 22.77 3.53 -7.07
C ASP A 34 22.43 2.07 -6.81
N ASP A 35 22.02 1.76 -5.59
CA ASP A 35 21.57 0.45 -5.15
C ASP A 35 20.04 0.27 -5.24
N ASP A 36 19.29 1.24 -5.77
CA ASP A 36 17.85 1.13 -6.00
C ASP A 36 17.53 0.29 -7.25
N ASP A 37 16.49 -0.54 -7.19
CA ASP A 37 16.05 -1.40 -8.30
C ASP A 37 15.70 -0.61 -9.59
N MET A 38 15.44 0.70 -9.48
CA MET A 38 15.12 1.60 -10.59
C MET A 38 16.27 2.56 -10.92
N ALA A 39 17.49 2.33 -10.42
CA ALA A 39 18.65 3.17 -10.68
C ALA A 39 18.98 3.33 -12.18
N GLU A 40 18.79 2.27 -12.97
CA GLU A 40 19.03 2.31 -14.43
C GLU A 40 17.99 3.15 -15.18
N ASP A 41 16.80 3.34 -14.59
CA ASP A 41 15.69 4.06 -15.22
C ASP A 41 15.65 5.56 -14.82
N ARG A 42 16.65 6.08 -14.09
CA ARG A 42 16.68 7.48 -13.63
C ARG A 42 16.50 8.50 -14.75
N GLY A 43 15.68 9.51 -14.48
CA GLY A 43 15.38 10.57 -15.45
C GLY A 43 14.49 10.15 -16.60
N THR A 44 14.09 8.88 -16.68
CA THR A 44 13.18 8.42 -17.73
C THR A 44 11.72 8.62 -17.31
N ASP A 45 10.84 8.67 -18.31
CA ASP A 45 9.39 8.67 -18.13
C ASP A 45 8.80 7.25 -18.22
N LYS A 46 9.61 6.22 -17.90
CA LYS A 46 9.16 4.83 -17.91
C LYS A 46 8.07 4.66 -16.86
N VAL A 47 6.90 4.24 -17.32
CA VAL A 47 5.73 4.09 -16.46
C VAL A 47 5.85 2.82 -15.62
N ARG A 48 5.59 2.94 -14.31
CA ARG A 48 5.41 1.81 -13.41
C ARG A 48 4.12 1.94 -12.61
N VAL A 49 3.68 0.82 -12.08
CA VAL A 49 2.42 0.71 -11.34
C VAL A 49 2.68 0.13 -9.96
N GLY A 50 1.83 0.52 -9.01
CA GLY A 50 1.83 -0.02 -7.67
C GLY A 50 0.46 0.15 -7.02
N THR A 51 0.39 -0.19 -5.75
CA THR A 51 -0.79 0.00 -4.90
C THR A 51 -0.44 0.99 -3.79
N GLY A 52 -1.40 1.78 -3.34
CA GLY A 52 -1.28 2.55 -2.11
C GLY A 52 -2.51 2.35 -1.23
N CYS A 53 -2.44 2.82 0.00
CA CYS A 53 -3.57 2.87 0.92
C CYS A 53 -3.70 4.26 1.54
N ILE A 54 -4.88 4.86 1.46
CA ILE A 54 -5.20 6.08 2.19
C ILE A 54 -5.15 5.75 3.69
N TRP A 55 -4.12 6.27 4.35
CA TRP A 55 -3.80 5.96 5.72
C TRP A 55 -4.41 6.97 6.69
N HIS A 56 -4.36 8.25 6.34
CA HIS A 56 -4.80 9.34 7.19
C HIS A 56 -5.57 10.37 6.37
N VAL A 57 -6.70 10.82 6.90
CA VAL A 57 -7.51 11.89 6.31
C VAL A 57 -7.51 13.05 7.30
N ARG A 58 -6.92 14.18 6.89
CA ARG A 58 -6.88 15.39 7.72
C ARG A 58 -8.24 16.03 7.80
N GLU A 59 -8.43 16.87 8.81
CA GLU A 59 -9.63 17.69 8.91
C GLU A 59 -9.79 18.56 7.64
N PRO A 60 -11.02 18.67 7.09
CA PRO A 60 -11.26 19.49 5.92
C PRO A 60 -10.90 20.95 6.19
N GLY A 61 -10.14 21.55 5.28
CA GLY A 61 -9.82 22.97 5.32
C GLY A 61 -10.87 23.80 4.59
N TYR A 62 -11.15 25.01 5.08
CA TYR A 62 -12.16 25.91 4.52
C TYR A 62 -11.55 27.22 4.05
N ASN A 63 -12.03 27.75 2.91
CA ASN A 63 -11.61 29.04 2.36
C ASN A 63 -10.09 29.18 2.17
N MET A 64 -9.42 28.11 1.71
CA MET A 64 -7.97 28.12 1.47
C MET A 64 -7.67 27.78 0.01
N PRO A 65 -6.49 28.17 -0.51
CA PRO A 65 -6.02 27.75 -1.82
C PRO A 65 -6.03 26.23 -1.96
N CYS A 66 -6.57 25.73 -3.07
CA CYS A 66 -6.56 24.30 -3.39
C CYS A 66 -5.49 23.99 -4.43
N PHE A 67 -4.59 23.07 -4.08
CA PHE A 67 -3.48 22.64 -4.92
C PHE A 67 -3.80 21.40 -5.75
N CYS A 68 -5.08 21.05 -5.91
CA CYS A 68 -5.44 19.98 -6.84
C CYS A 68 -5.28 20.47 -8.29
N CYS A 69 -5.16 19.51 -9.22
CA CYS A 69 -4.95 19.80 -10.65
C CYS A 69 -6.06 20.66 -11.28
N ASN A 70 -7.29 20.60 -10.77
CA ASN A 70 -8.43 21.32 -11.33
C ASN A 70 -8.57 22.75 -10.77
N CYS A 71 -8.17 22.94 -9.52
CA CYS A 71 -8.37 24.19 -8.79
C CYS A 71 -7.19 25.17 -9.00
N ASN A 72 -5.96 24.68 -9.31
CA ASN A 72 -4.77 25.50 -9.65
C ASN A 72 -4.53 26.70 -8.71
N GLY A 73 -4.62 26.47 -7.40
CA GLY A 73 -4.40 27.49 -6.37
C GLY A 73 -5.60 28.40 -6.08
N LYS A 74 -6.73 28.25 -6.78
CA LYS A 74 -7.96 28.99 -6.46
C LYS A 74 -8.44 28.67 -5.05
N ILE A 75 -9.00 29.67 -4.38
CA ILE A 75 -9.63 29.50 -3.07
C ILE A 75 -10.88 28.64 -3.24
N THR A 76 -10.95 27.55 -2.49
CA THR A 76 -12.09 26.65 -2.49
C THR A 76 -12.81 26.74 -1.15
N ARG A 77 -14.15 26.61 -1.18
CA ARG A 77 -14.97 26.61 0.02
C ARG A 77 -14.55 25.51 1.00
N LYS A 78 -14.25 24.31 0.49
CA LYS A 78 -13.84 23.14 1.27
C LYS A 78 -12.81 22.32 0.49
N GLN A 79 -11.80 21.80 1.18
CA GLN A 79 -10.79 20.89 0.62
C GLN A 79 -10.46 19.77 1.59
N TRP A 80 -10.14 18.59 1.06
CA TRP A 80 -9.70 17.43 1.82
C TRP A 80 -8.25 17.14 1.49
N ARG A 81 -7.48 16.81 2.51
CA ARG A 81 -6.09 16.37 2.39
C ARG A 81 -5.97 14.99 3.01
N PHE A 82 -5.29 14.10 2.32
CA PHE A 82 -5.07 12.76 2.84
C PHE A 82 -3.72 12.22 2.40
N GLU A 83 -3.24 11.34 3.25
CA GLU A 83 -1.94 10.71 3.20
C GLU A 83 -2.11 9.28 2.67
N ILE A 84 -1.35 8.95 1.64
CA ILE A 84 -1.35 7.64 0.99
C ILE A 84 -0.02 6.98 1.31
N VAL A 85 -0.08 5.86 2.02
CA VAL A 85 1.09 5.04 2.26
C VAL A 85 1.26 4.06 1.10
N THR A 86 2.50 3.94 0.63
CA THR A 86 2.93 3.01 -0.43
C THR A 86 4.35 2.54 -0.14
N ALA A 87 4.91 1.69 -1.01
CA ALA A 87 6.31 1.32 -0.96
C ALA A 87 7.21 2.42 -1.54
N LYS A 88 8.38 2.64 -0.93
CA LYS A 88 9.34 3.67 -1.36
C LYS A 88 9.95 3.36 -2.72
N HIS A 89 10.16 2.09 -3.05
CA HIS A 89 10.60 1.71 -4.38
C HIS A 89 9.52 2.03 -5.44
N VAL A 90 8.23 2.08 -5.07
CA VAL A 90 7.14 2.52 -5.96
C VAL A 90 7.19 4.03 -6.13
N VAL A 91 7.19 4.82 -5.06
CA VAL A 91 7.35 6.29 -5.12
C VAL A 91 8.44 6.74 -4.16
N TYR A 92 9.52 7.28 -4.71
CA TYR A 92 10.74 7.57 -3.98
C TYR A 92 10.72 8.94 -3.30
N ASN A 93 10.35 9.99 -4.04
CA ASN A 93 10.40 11.37 -3.56
C ASN A 93 9.26 12.24 -4.11
N THR A 94 9.30 13.53 -3.76
CA THR A 94 8.30 14.52 -4.17
C THR A 94 8.20 14.69 -5.69
N GLU A 95 9.30 14.54 -6.43
CA GLU A 95 9.30 14.62 -7.90
C GLU A 95 8.40 13.52 -8.50
N GLU A 96 8.63 12.27 -8.08
CA GLU A 96 7.84 11.12 -8.53
C GLU A 96 6.39 11.22 -8.06
N ALA A 97 6.17 11.65 -6.81
CA ALA A 97 4.83 11.81 -6.26
C ALA A 97 3.99 12.79 -7.07
N LYS A 98 4.54 13.95 -7.46
CA LYS A 98 3.85 14.95 -8.29
C LYS A 98 3.48 14.43 -9.68
N LYS A 99 4.26 13.47 -10.21
CA LYS A 99 4.01 12.81 -11.50
C LYS A 99 3.27 11.48 -11.34
N THR A 100 2.74 11.19 -10.15
CA THR A 100 1.97 9.97 -9.89
C THR A 100 0.48 10.24 -10.03
N LYS A 101 -0.16 9.46 -10.90
CA LYS A 101 -1.61 9.39 -11.03
C LYS A 101 -2.16 8.37 -10.02
N ILE A 102 -3.20 8.77 -9.29
CA ILE A 102 -3.84 7.97 -8.23
C ILE A 102 -5.27 7.66 -8.68
N ASP A 103 -5.57 6.40 -8.94
CA ASP A 103 -6.92 5.95 -9.32
C ASP A 103 -7.62 5.32 -8.11
N LEU A 104 -8.69 5.98 -7.66
CA LEU A 104 -9.57 5.55 -6.58
C LEU A 104 -10.76 4.77 -7.15
N PHE A 105 -11.25 3.79 -6.39
CA PHE A 105 -12.44 2.99 -6.71
C PHE A 105 -12.35 2.25 -8.06
N TYR A 106 -11.14 1.86 -8.48
CA TYR A 106 -10.94 1.02 -9.67
C TYR A 106 -11.15 -0.47 -9.33
N ASP A 107 -12.40 -0.83 -9.02
CA ASP A 107 -12.75 -2.16 -8.52
C ASP A 107 -12.88 -3.20 -9.64
N ASP A 108 -13.31 -2.75 -10.82
CA ASP A 108 -13.48 -3.56 -12.01
C ASP A 108 -13.23 -2.72 -13.28
N GLU A 109 -13.11 -3.36 -14.44
CA GLU A 109 -12.82 -2.66 -15.71
C GLU A 109 -13.97 -1.75 -16.18
N SER A 110 -15.20 -1.95 -15.69
CA SER A 110 -16.33 -1.09 -16.04
C SER A 110 -16.33 0.23 -15.27
N CYS A 111 -15.66 0.31 -14.11
CA CYS A 111 -15.50 1.54 -13.31
C CYS A 111 -14.96 2.73 -14.10
N GLN A 112 -14.17 2.46 -15.15
CA GLN A 112 -13.63 3.50 -16.03
C GLN A 112 -14.71 4.08 -16.96
N LYS A 113 -15.62 3.23 -17.44
CA LYS A 113 -16.67 3.59 -18.41
C LYS A 113 -17.88 4.25 -17.74
N ASP A 114 -18.22 3.82 -16.53
CA ASP A 114 -19.37 4.31 -15.78
C ASP A 114 -19.05 5.52 -14.87
N GLY A 115 -17.79 5.95 -14.80
CA GLY A 115 -17.36 7.11 -14.03
C GLY A 115 -17.27 6.91 -12.52
N ARG A 116 -17.40 5.66 -12.02
CA ARG A 116 -17.16 5.31 -10.61
C ARG A 116 -15.71 5.52 -10.20
N MET A 117 -14.77 5.23 -11.11
CA MET A 117 -13.35 5.47 -10.87
C MET A 117 -13.08 6.99 -10.83
N LYS A 118 -12.38 7.44 -9.78
CA LYS A 118 -11.94 8.84 -9.64
C LYS A 118 -10.43 8.90 -9.73
N THR A 119 -9.91 9.91 -10.42
CA THR A 119 -8.46 10.10 -10.59
C THR A 119 -8.02 11.36 -9.85
N LEU A 120 -6.94 11.25 -9.10
CA LEU A 120 -6.22 12.36 -8.48
C LEU A 120 -4.74 12.31 -8.84
N TRP A 121 -4.01 13.33 -8.40
CA TRP A 121 -2.57 13.46 -8.56
C TRP A 121 -1.91 13.66 -7.21
N GLY A 122 -0.71 13.09 -7.06
CA GLY A 122 0.10 13.35 -5.87
C GLY A 122 0.55 14.80 -5.81
N LEU A 123 0.66 15.35 -4.61
CA LEU A 123 1.14 16.71 -4.36
C LEU A 123 2.63 16.72 -3.96
N GLY A 124 3.08 15.66 -3.28
CA GLY A 124 4.44 15.48 -2.80
C GLY A 124 4.56 14.32 -1.82
N VAL A 125 5.71 14.22 -1.17
CA VAL A 125 5.99 13.23 -0.11
C VAL A 125 6.16 13.95 1.23
N GLU A 126 5.65 13.35 2.30
CA GLU A 126 5.88 13.83 3.67
C GLU A 126 7.12 13.16 4.26
N ILE A 127 8.23 13.91 4.24
CA ILE A 127 9.56 13.41 4.60
C ILE A 127 9.61 12.92 6.06
N GLU A 128 8.91 13.60 6.97
CA GLU A 128 8.85 13.27 8.40
C GLU A 128 8.23 11.89 8.68
N LEU A 129 7.50 11.33 7.71
CA LEU A 129 6.82 10.04 7.81
C LEU A 129 7.43 8.97 6.91
N CYS A 130 8.59 9.26 6.30
CA CYS A 130 9.38 8.29 5.56
C CYS A 130 10.55 7.82 6.42
N PHE A 131 10.58 6.54 6.78
CA PHE A 131 11.75 5.99 7.46
C PHE A 131 12.82 5.64 6.42
N PRO A 132 14.05 6.18 6.52
CA PRO A 132 15.09 5.98 5.52
C PRO A 132 15.38 4.51 5.21
N ASP A 133 15.35 3.69 6.27
CA ASP A 133 15.72 2.27 6.25
C ASP A 133 14.52 1.34 5.95
N LYS A 134 13.33 1.90 5.73
CA LYS A 134 12.13 1.13 5.41
C LYS A 134 11.68 1.45 3.99
N ASP A 135 11.14 0.43 3.33
CA ASP A 135 10.52 0.59 2.02
C ASP A 135 9.08 1.14 2.16
N VAL A 136 8.96 2.33 2.75
CA VAL A 136 7.68 3.01 3.00
C VAL A 136 7.79 4.46 2.54
N CYS A 137 6.79 4.90 1.78
CA CYS A 137 6.62 6.28 1.36
C CYS A 137 5.23 6.77 1.77
N ASN A 138 5.15 7.98 2.32
CA ASN A 138 3.89 8.66 2.58
C ASN A 138 3.69 9.83 1.60
N MET A 139 2.71 9.69 0.71
CA MET A 139 2.37 10.68 -0.31
C MET A 139 1.19 11.54 0.12
N LEU A 140 1.27 12.84 -0.13
CA LEU A 140 0.17 13.76 0.10
C LEU A 140 -0.71 13.89 -1.15
N CYS A 141 -2.02 13.86 -0.97
CA CYS A 141 -3.01 14.13 -2.01
C CYS A 141 -4.09 15.11 -1.51
N VAL A 142 -4.71 15.84 -2.45
CA VAL A 142 -5.73 16.85 -2.17
C VAL A 142 -6.88 16.76 -3.16
N THR A 143 -8.10 16.99 -2.68
CA THR A 143 -9.29 17.16 -3.53
C THR A 143 -10.16 18.32 -3.04
N CYS A 144 -10.76 19.04 -4.00
CA CYS A 144 -11.83 20.03 -3.79
C CYS A 144 -13.22 19.46 -4.16
N ASP A 145 -13.31 18.18 -4.59
CA ASP A 145 -14.56 17.46 -4.87
C ASP A 145 -15.18 17.00 -3.54
N GLU A 146 -16.35 17.55 -3.19
CA GLU A 146 -16.99 17.30 -1.90
C GLU A 146 -17.49 15.86 -1.75
N ASP A 147 -18.11 15.30 -2.79
CA ASP A 147 -18.64 13.93 -2.75
C ASP A 147 -17.50 12.92 -2.60
N LEU A 148 -16.39 13.14 -3.32
CA LEU A 148 -15.19 12.33 -3.20
C LEU A 148 -14.56 12.44 -1.80
N GLY A 149 -14.40 13.67 -1.30
CA GLY A 149 -13.81 13.94 0.00
C GLY A 149 -14.60 13.31 1.16
N GLU A 150 -15.92 13.47 1.16
CA GLU A 150 -16.82 12.86 2.15
C GLU A 150 -16.80 11.33 2.08
N ARG A 151 -16.79 10.74 0.88
CA ARG A 151 -16.71 9.27 0.73
C ARG A 151 -15.40 8.72 1.31
N ILE A 152 -14.27 9.37 1.03
CA ILE A 152 -12.96 8.97 1.57
C ILE A 152 -12.95 9.12 3.10
N GLN A 153 -13.43 10.25 3.62
CA GLN A 153 -13.49 10.50 5.06
C GLN A 153 -14.40 9.49 5.77
N TYR A 154 -15.54 9.16 5.18
CA TYR A 154 -16.45 8.14 5.71
C TYR A 154 -15.78 6.75 5.75
N ALA A 155 -15.13 6.33 4.68
CA ALA A 155 -14.40 5.07 4.65
C ALA A 155 -13.29 5.04 5.71
N TRP A 156 -12.50 6.11 5.83
CA TRP A 156 -11.45 6.23 6.82
C TRP A 156 -11.98 6.18 8.27
N ARG A 157 -13.08 6.88 8.57
CA ARG A 157 -13.74 6.78 9.89
C ARG A 157 -14.30 5.39 10.15
N CYS A 158 -14.93 4.77 9.16
CA CYS A 158 -15.40 3.38 9.28
C CYS A 158 -14.25 2.43 9.59
N ARG A 159 -13.08 2.64 8.98
CA ARG A 159 -11.87 1.88 9.29
C ARG A 159 -11.47 2.06 10.75
N LEU A 160 -11.34 3.30 11.25
CA LEU A 160 -10.88 3.59 12.61
C LEU A 160 -11.88 3.16 13.70
N ASP A 161 -13.14 3.57 13.58
CA ASP A 161 -14.15 3.41 14.63
C ASP A 161 -14.50 1.93 14.88
N LYS A 162 -14.39 1.11 13.83
CA LYS A 162 -14.78 -0.31 13.85
C LYS A 162 -13.60 -1.26 13.99
N LEU A 163 -12.36 -0.79 13.81
CA LEU A 163 -11.14 -1.60 14.02
C LEU A 163 -11.00 -2.06 15.48
N ASN A 164 -11.34 -1.17 16.43
CA ASN A 164 -11.15 -1.42 17.86
C ASN A 164 -12.05 -2.53 18.44
N ARG A 165 -12.89 -3.20 17.64
CA ARG A 165 -13.91 -4.12 18.18
C ARG A 165 -14.01 -5.48 17.52
N GLN A 166 -13.43 -5.74 16.34
CA GLN A 166 -13.76 -6.97 15.61
C GLN A 166 -12.58 -7.55 14.83
N GLN A 167 -12.20 -8.76 15.20
CA GLN A 167 -11.32 -9.60 14.40
C GLN A 167 -12.03 -9.92 13.09
N LEU A 168 -11.35 -9.80 11.95
CA LEU A 168 -11.90 -10.18 10.64
C LEU A 168 -12.21 -11.70 10.54
N SER A 169 -11.80 -12.48 11.54
CA SER A 169 -12.01 -13.93 11.63
C SER A 169 -13.47 -14.36 11.48
N ASP A 170 -14.45 -13.56 11.96
CA ASP A 170 -15.87 -13.94 11.79
C ASP A 170 -16.44 -13.66 10.37
N LEU A 171 -15.65 -13.15 9.41
CA LEU A 171 -16.07 -13.06 8.01
C LEU A 171 -16.24 -14.43 7.33
N GLY A 172 -15.87 -15.52 8.01
CA GLY A 172 -15.89 -16.86 7.43
C GLY A 172 -14.86 -17.03 6.29
N LEU A 173 -13.87 -16.12 6.24
CA LEU A 173 -12.76 -16.17 5.29
C LEU A 173 -11.71 -17.22 5.66
N GLN A 174 -11.74 -17.70 6.90
CA GLN A 174 -10.90 -18.80 7.34
C GLN A 174 -11.39 -20.08 6.65
N GLN A 175 -10.70 -20.52 5.60
CA GLN A 175 -10.85 -21.89 5.12
C GLN A 175 -10.53 -22.81 6.30
N SER A 176 -11.27 -23.90 6.46
CA SER A 176 -11.22 -24.86 7.58
C SER A 176 -9.87 -25.62 7.72
N CYS A 177 -8.80 -25.08 7.17
CA CYS A 177 -7.51 -25.72 6.99
C CYS A 177 -6.61 -25.31 8.17
N ASN A 178 -6.55 -26.16 9.19
CA ASN A 178 -5.74 -26.05 10.41
C ASN A 178 -6.07 -24.86 11.34
N LYS A 179 -6.30 -25.19 12.62
CA LYS A 179 -6.50 -24.20 13.70
C LYS A 179 -5.29 -23.28 13.91
N ASP A 180 -4.13 -23.66 13.38
CA ASP A 180 -2.88 -22.92 13.50
C ASP A 180 -2.58 -22.04 12.26
N SER A 181 -3.51 -21.93 11.31
CA SER A 181 -3.35 -21.04 10.15
C SER A 181 -3.89 -19.64 10.45
N HIS A 182 -3.01 -18.65 10.25
CA HIS A 182 -3.38 -17.24 10.33
C HIS A 182 -3.60 -16.72 8.92
N PRO A 183 -4.85 -16.52 8.46
CA PRO A 183 -5.07 -16.01 7.13
C PRO A 183 -4.42 -14.64 6.97
N VAL A 184 -4.01 -14.34 5.74
CA VAL A 184 -3.53 -13.02 5.33
C VAL A 184 -4.34 -12.59 4.12
N LEU A 185 -4.89 -11.38 4.19
CA LEU A 185 -5.63 -10.76 3.10
C LEU A 185 -4.85 -9.56 2.57
N ILE A 186 -4.77 -9.44 1.25
CA ILE A 186 -4.13 -8.30 0.58
C ILE A 186 -5.11 -7.75 -0.44
N VAL A 187 -5.41 -6.46 -0.34
CA VAL A 187 -6.18 -5.73 -1.35
C VAL A 187 -5.20 -4.96 -2.20
N SER A 188 -5.14 -5.23 -3.50
CA SER A 188 -4.12 -4.62 -4.37
C SER A 188 -4.54 -4.47 -5.83
N HIS A 189 -3.71 -3.81 -6.62
CA HIS A 189 -3.84 -3.66 -8.07
C HIS A 189 -2.74 -4.44 -8.80
N PRO A 190 -2.83 -5.78 -8.86
CA PRO A 190 -1.79 -6.59 -9.48
C PRO A 190 -1.61 -6.20 -10.95
N HIS A 191 -0.36 -6.01 -11.36
CA HIS A 191 0.01 -5.52 -12.69
C HIS A 191 -0.68 -4.20 -13.11
N GLY A 192 -1.21 -3.41 -12.16
CA GLY A 192 -1.97 -2.19 -12.43
C GLY A 192 -3.39 -2.41 -12.95
N GLN A 193 -3.92 -3.64 -12.84
CA GLN A 193 -5.30 -3.99 -13.22
C GLN A 193 -6.32 -3.57 -12.16
N ALA A 194 -7.61 -3.80 -12.45
CA ALA A 194 -8.67 -3.65 -11.48
C ALA A 194 -8.37 -4.40 -10.16
N LYS A 195 -8.83 -3.81 -9.05
CA LYS A 195 -8.53 -4.26 -7.69
C LYS A 195 -8.82 -5.75 -7.50
N LYS A 196 -7.92 -6.45 -6.81
CA LYS A 196 -8.06 -7.85 -6.43
C LYS A 196 -7.86 -8.01 -4.93
N ILE A 197 -8.57 -8.99 -4.38
CA ILE A 197 -8.38 -9.45 -3.02
C ILE A 197 -7.70 -10.81 -3.12
N SER A 198 -6.44 -10.85 -2.67
CA SER A 198 -5.67 -12.09 -2.56
C SER A 198 -5.72 -12.60 -1.13
N MET A 199 -5.79 -13.92 -0.97
CA MET A 199 -5.76 -14.56 0.32
C MET A 199 -4.69 -15.64 0.36
N GLY A 200 -4.04 -15.74 1.51
CA GLY A 200 -3.07 -16.76 1.83
C GLY A 200 -3.01 -16.93 3.33
N ASN A 201 -1.86 -17.40 3.79
CA ASN A 201 -1.57 -17.64 5.19
C ASN A 201 -0.23 -17.01 5.54
N LEU A 202 -0.17 -16.55 6.79
CA LEU A 202 1.05 -16.14 7.44
C LEU A 202 1.95 -17.36 7.60
N ARG A 203 3.22 -17.22 7.24
CA ARG A 203 4.26 -18.23 7.45
C ARG A 203 5.03 -17.97 8.73
N TYR A 204 5.43 -16.72 8.91
CA TYR A 204 6.23 -16.31 10.06
C TYR A 204 5.94 -14.84 10.40
N ALA A 205 5.81 -14.54 11.69
CA ALA A 205 5.80 -13.18 12.22
C ALA A 205 7.06 -13.03 13.07
N TYR A 206 8.10 -12.41 12.51
CA TYR A 206 9.41 -12.37 13.14
C TYR A 206 9.41 -11.35 14.29
N ARG A 207 9.16 -10.08 13.94
CA ARG A 207 8.94 -8.92 14.80
C ARG A 207 8.08 -7.96 13.99
N ASN A 208 7.07 -7.34 14.61
CA ASN A 208 6.38 -6.22 13.99
C ASN A 208 7.45 -5.20 13.54
N PRO A 209 7.49 -4.79 12.25
CA PRO A 209 6.46 -4.93 11.21
C PRO A 209 6.73 -5.97 10.11
N HIS A 210 7.74 -6.81 10.27
CA HIS A 210 8.10 -7.83 9.29
C HIS A 210 7.24 -9.09 9.44
N VAL A 211 6.36 -9.29 8.47
CA VAL A 211 5.52 -10.48 8.30
C VAL A 211 5.90 -11.21 7.01
N GLU A 212 5.93 -12.53 7.01
CA GLU A 212 6.12 -13.35 5.80
C GLU A 212 4.84 -14.14 5.53
N TYR A 213 4.32 -14.12 4.31
CA TYR A 213 3.11 -14.86 3.95
C TYR A 213 3.27 -15.58 2.62
N ASN A 214 2.32 -16.45 2.29
CA ASN A 214 2.25 -17.10 0.98
C ASN A 214 1.13 -16.54 0.09
N THR A 215 0.52 -15.42 0.47
CA THR A 215 -0.51 -14.73 -0.32
C THR A 215 0.07 -14.33 -1.68
N PRO A 216 -0.62 -14.63 -2.80
CA PRO A 216 -0.11 -14.30 -4.12
C PRO A 216 -0.05 -12.79 -4.33
N THR A 217 1.15 -12.30 -4.64
CA THR A 217 1.44 -10.91 -4.98
C THR A 217 2.31 -10.81 -6.23
N CYS A 218 2.42 -9.61 -6.77
CA CYS A 218 3.30 -9.28 -7.89
C CYS A 218 3.81 -7.83 -7.71
N PRO A 219 4.69 -7.31 -8.57
CA PRO A 219 5.19 -5.94 -8.45
C PRO A 219 4.10 -4.86 -8.38
N GLY A 220 2.97 -5.04 -9.09
CA GLY A 220 1.84 -4.10 -9.00
C GLY A 220 1.13 -4.10 -7.64
N SER A 221 1.35 -5.14 -6.83
CA SER A 221 0.86 -5.22 -5.45
C SER A 221 1.75 -4.47 -4.45
N SER A 222 2.95 -4.01 -4.83
CA SER A 222 3.82 -3.25 -3.92
C SER A 222 3.11 -1.99 -3.41
N GLY A 223 3.25 -1.72 -2.11
CA GLY A 223 2.54 -0.68 -1.36
C GLY A 223 1.12 -1.05 -0.90
N ALA A 224 0.63 -2.25 -1.25
CA ALA A 224 -0.68 -2.72 -0.78
C ALA A 224 -0.71 -2.97 0.73
N PRO A 225 -1.84 -2.68 1.41
CA PRO A 225 -1.99 -3.01 2.81
C PRO A 225 -2.10 -4.53 3.01
N VAL A 226 -1.37 -5.04 4.01
CA VAL A 226 -1.37 -6.45 4.42
C VAL A 226 -2.18 -6.61 5.69
N PHE A 227 -3.21 -7.44 5.62
CA PHE A 227 -4.08 -7.76 6.74
C PHE A 227 -3.78 -9.15 7.26
N GLY A 228 -3.01 -9.24 8.35
CA GLY A 228 -2.95 -10.47 9.14
C GLY A 228 -4.21 -10.63 9.98
N PHE A 229 -4.57 -11.86 10.35
CA PHE A 229 -5.64 -12.12 11.30
C PHE A 229 -5.00 -12.62 12.60
N TYR A 230 -4.38 -11.71 13.34
CA TYR A 230 -3.79 -12.02 14.65
C TYR A 230 -4.65 -11.54 15.81
N THR A 231 -4.54 -12.27 16.92
CA THR A 231 -5.30 -12.14 18.16
C THR A 231 -4.48 -11.47 19.28
N VAL A 232 -3.51 -10.61 18.94
CA VAL A 232 -2.78 -9.84 19.96
C VAL A 232 -3.28 -8.41 19.99
N ASP A 233 -3.72 -7.99 21.18
CA ASP A 233 -4.33 -6.71 21.54
C ASP A 233 -3.45 -5.46 21.30
N TYR A 234 -2.37 -5.58 20.51
CA TYR A 234 -1.41 -4.51 20.26
C TYR A 234 -1.50 -3.97 18.83
N PHE A 235 -2.25 -2.87 18.74
CA PHE A 235 -2.06 -1.73 17.83
C PHE A 235 -1.93 -2.03 16.32
N TRP A 236 -3.10 -2.24 15.69
CA TRP A 236 -3.37 -2.26 14.24
C TRP A 236 -3.27 -0.87 13.56
N TRP A 237 -2.66 0.10 14.22
CA TRP A 237 -2.65 1.49 13.75
C TRP A 237 -1.67 1.74 12.62
N VAL A 238 -0.97 0.75 12.05
CA VAL A 238 -0.52 0.81 10.64
C VAL A 238 -0.42 -0.61 10.11
N SER A 239 -1.23 -0.97 9.11
CA SER A 239 -1.06 -2.24 8.42
C SER A 239 0.29 -2.23 7.69
N PRO A 240 1.11 -3.30 7.81
CA PRO A 240 2.31 -3.41 7.00
C PRO A 240 1.98 -3.24 5.52
N VAL A 241 2.83 -2.55 4.78
CA VAL A 241 2.73 -2.46 3.33
C VAL A 241 3.55 -3.56 2.67
N HIS A 242 3.00 -4.11 1.59
CA HIS A 242 3.71 -5.07 0.76
C HIS A 242 4.93 -4.42 0.11
N SER A 243 6.11 -4.95 0.41
CA SER A 243 7.35 -4.62 -0.27
C SER A 243 7.75 -5.81 -1.14
N GLY A 244 7.42 -5.75 -2.42
CA GLY A 244 7.98 -6.66 -3.41
C GLY A 244 9.41 -6.26 -3.74
N SER A 245 10.38 -6.49 -2.85
CA SER A 245 11.79 -6.29 -3.23
C SER A 245 12.17 -7.38 -4.25
N PHE A 246 12.69 -6.97 -5.39
CA PHE A 246 13.32 -7.90 -6.32
C PHE A 246 14.72 -8.22 -5.78
N GLY A 247 14.79 -9.02 -4.71
CA GLY A 247 16.03 -9.61 -4.25
C GLY A 247 17.09 -8.63 -3.76
N THR A 248 16.84 -8.00 -2.62
CA THR A 248 17.94 -7.57 -1.75
C THR A 248 18.01 -8.54 -0.58
N THR A 249 18.90 -9.53 -0.70
CA THR A 249 19.33 -10.32 0.46
C THR A 249 19.88 -9.35 1.50
N PHE A 250 19.23 -9.27 2.65
CA PHE A 250 19.76 -8.58 3.81
C PHE A 250 21.05 -9.28 4.24
N THR A 251 22.21 -8.78 3.82
CA THR A 251 23.51 -9.31 4.26
C THR A 251 24.37 -8.21 4.86
N GLU A 252 24.09 -7.88 6.12
CA GLU A 252 25.11 -7.39 7.05
C GLU A 252 25.56 -8.53 7.97
N ARG A 253 26.42 -9.43 7.45
CA ARG A 253 27.47 -10.15 8.22
C ARG A 253 28.34 -11.18 7.49
N SER A 254 28.34 -11.28 6.15
CA SER A 254 29.25 -12.22 5.48
C SER A 254 29.82 -11.68 4.16
N ARG A 255 30.80 -10.78 4.26
CA ARG A 255 31.53 -10.28 3.08
C ARG A 255 32.67 -11.19 2.59
N GLU A 256 32.91 -12.36 3.18
CA GLU A 256 34.06 -13.19 2.77
C GLU A 256 33.73 -14.58 2.17
N LEU A 257 32.46 -15.01 2.14
CA LEU A 257 32.09 -16.36 1.62
C LEU A 257 31.31 -16.37 0.30
N ASN A 258 31.10 -15.20 -0.33
CA ASN A 258 30.11 -15.06 -1.41
C ASN A 258 30.65 -15.06 -2.86
N PHE A 259 31.96 -15.21 -3.07
CA PHE A 259 32.49 -15.33 -4.45
C PHE A 259 32.20 -16.72 -5.06
N PHE A 260 32.42 -17.80 -4.31
CA PHE A 260 32.20 -19.16 -4.81
C PHE A 260 30.71 -19.55 -4.90
N LYS A 261 29.85 -19.03 -4.01
CA LYS A 261 28.39 -19.27 -4.09
C LYS A 261 27.77 -18.66 -5.35
N ARG A 262 28.17 -17.44 -5.74
CA ARG A 262 27.70 -16.79 -6.98
C ARG A 262 28.06 -17.58 -8.24
N LEU A 263 29.22 -18.26 -8.25
CA LEU A 263 29.62 -19.10 -9.38
C LEU A 263 28.79 -20.39 -9.46
N PHE A 264 28.43 -20.99 -8.31
CA PHE A 264 27.67 -22.23 -8.25
C PHE A 264 26.19 -22.06 -8.61
N TYR A 265 25.55 -20.96 -8.19
CA TYR A 265 24.14 -20.68 -8.50
C TYR A 265 23.87 -20.36 -9.98
N LYS A 266 24.91 -20.00 -10.75
CA LYS A 266 24.77 -19.78 -12.20
C LYS A 266 24.71 -21.09 -13.01
N TYR A 267 25.14 -22.22 -12.43
CA TYR A 267 25.22 -23.51 -13.13
C TYR A 267 24.11 -24.51 -12.77
N VAL A 268 23.38 -24.30 -11.68
CA VAL A 268 22.27 -25.17 -11.26
C VAL A 268 20.99 -24.36 -11.35
N GLY A 269 20.14 -24.65 -12.33
CA GLY A 269 18.87 -23.96 -12.61
C GLY A 269 17.80 -24.13 -11.54
N HIS A 270 18.07 -23.68 -10.31
CA HIS A 270 17.10 -23.59 -9.23
C HIS A 270 16.34 -22.26 -9.33
N LYS A 271 15.01 -22.33 -9.47
CA LYS A 271 14.12 -21.19 -9.24
C LYS A 271 14.28 -20.75 -7.78
N THR A 272 14.87 -19.59 -7.54
CA THR A 272 14.91 -18.96 -6.23
C THR A 272 13.49 -18.51 -5.86
N ALA A 273 12.95 -19.04 -4.76
CA ALA A 273 11.79 -18.45 -4.13
C ALA A 273 12.21 -17.04 -3.64
N HIS A 274 11.51 -16.00 -4.10
CA HIS A 274 11.80 -14.63 -3.69
C HIS A 274 11.35 -14.43 -2.24
N GLU A 275 12.26 -13.95 -1.38
CA GLU A 275 11.93 -13.57 0.00
C GLU A 275 11.05 -12.32 -0.04
N GLN A 276 9.86 -12.41 0.55
CA GLN A 276 8.91 -11.29 0.64
C GLN A 276 9.05 -10.62 2.00
N ILE A 277 9.33 -9.32 2.00
CA ILE A 277 9.46 -8.52 3.23
C ILE A 277 8.35 -7.47 3.23
N ASN A 278 7.83 -7.15 4.41
CA ASN A 278 6.85 -6.07 4.59
C ASN A 278 7.40 -5.06 5.60
N PHE A 279 6.97 -3.81 5.46
CA PHE A 279 7.38 -2.72 6.34
C PHE A 279 6.16 -2.01 6.92
N GLY A 280 6.28 -1.55 8.15
CA GLY A 280 5.25 -0.83 8.89
C GLY A 280 5.89 0.22 9.78
N PHE A 281 5.07 1.07 10.38
CA PHE A 281 5.56 2.14 11.25
C PHE A 281 5.84 1.55 12.63
N ASP A 282 7.04 1.82 13.15
CA ASP A 282 7.42 1.47 14.51
C ASP A 282 7.33 2.76 15.33
N TRP A 283 6.26 2.90 16.10
CA TRP A 283 6.13 3.99 17.06
C TRP A 283 6.31 3.38 18.46
N TRP A 284 7.55 3.44 18.96
CA TRP A 284 7.89 3.22 20.37
C TRP A 284 8.77 4.36 20.86
#